data_AF-A0A7S9LBV7-F1
#
_entry.id   AF-A0A7S9LBV7-F1
#
_cell.length_a   1.000
_cell.length_b   1.000
_cell.length_c   1.000
_cell.angle_alpha   90.00
_cell.angle_beta   90.00
_cell.angle_gamma   90.00
#
_symmetry.space_group_name_H-M   'P 1'
#
loop_
_entity.id
_entity.type
_entity.pdbx_description
1 polymer ?
#
loop_
_entity_poly.entity_id
_entity_poly.type
_entity_poly.pdbx_seq_one_letter_code
_entity_poly.pdbx_strand_id
1 'polypeptide(L)'
;MTGLCSAVFEDAIWNGTSFFAVDCALNGGMPYIYHLSADKILGFKLDEDDRLTEIRISETAVVPDGDWGEKEVERVRVFQRSGEVVTWSLWENGSGGYQQVVANEPFALKVIPVFPVHSSAVVPSGELFVASLVKDLACENLEHYRKLSDYSNILHLTSCPSIFITGLEADEQIIIGASSAIKGQIGATMAYVESNGSATGSGREAIQDLERKMRSRSAGLLENKGPTETATGRALQAGQTNNKVAIIAMNMAAALEPCLACFAYFLKVIAPDFMVDINTDYGITSNPEELTALANARTMGDLSREDYLQEMKRRGILRNEFSLADNEDRLSTEMV
;
A
#
# COMPACT_ATOMS: atom_id res chain seq x y z
N MET A 1 14.83 3.60 10.25
CA MET A 1 14.62 2.88 8.98
C MET A 1 13.18 2.35 8.86
N THR A 2 12.59 1.79 9.92
CA THR A 2 11.22 1.24 9.91
C THR A 2 10.14 2.18 9.35
N GLY A 3 10.13 3.46 9.75
CA GLY A 3 9.16 4.44 9.23
C GLY A 3 9.31 4.74 7.73
N LEU A 4 10.56 4.79 7.25
CA LEU A 4 10.86 4.97 5.82
C LEU A 4 10.36 3.77 5.00
N CYS A 5 10.67 2.55 5.44
CA CYS A 5 10.22 1.34 4.76
C CYS A 5 8.69 1.23 4.76
N SER A 6 8.01 1.62 5.85
CA SER A 6 6.53 1.67 5.89
C SER A 6 5.97 2.61 4.83
N ALA A 7 6.50 3.84 4.74
CA ALA A 7 6.05 4.84 3.78
C ALA A 7 6.23 4.36 2.32
N VAL A 8 7.40 3.80 1.99
CA VAL A 8 7.68 3.25 0.66
C VAL A 8 6.76 2.08 0.35
N PHE A 9 6.53 1.20 1.32
CA PHE A 9 5.66 0.04 1.14
C PHE A 9 4.19 0.43 0.92
N GLU A 10 3.67 1.36 1.73
CA GLU A 10 2.32 1.90 1.62
C GLU A 10 2.11 2.62 0.27
N ASP A 11 3.07 3.47 -0.12
CA ASP A 11 3.04 4.17 -1.40
C ASP A 11 3.14 3.19 -2.59
N ALA A 12 3.95 2.13 -2.48
CA ALA A 12 4.01 1.10 -3.52
C ALA A 12 2.67 0.36 -3.66
N ILE A 13 1.95 0.09 -2.57
CA ILE A 13 0.60 -0.49 -2.64
C ILE A 13 -0.36 0.48 -3.33
N TRP A 14 -0.31 1.76 -2.95
CA TRP A 14 -1.23 2.79 -3.42
C TRP A 14 -1.01 3.17 -4.89
N ASN A 15 0.22 3.46 -5.27
CA ASN A 15 0.60 3.94 -6.60
C ASN A 15 1.06 2.80 -7.53
N GLY A 16 1.31 1.61 -6.99
CA GLY A 16 1.86 0.46 -7.70
C GLY A 16 3.38 0.45 -7.74
N THR A 17 4.02 1.62 -7.71
CA THR A 17 5.48 1.74 -7.58
C THR A 17 5.78 2.86 -6.60
N SER A 18 6.84 2.68 -5.82
CA SER A 18 7.44 3.71 -4.97
C SER A 18 8.95 3.67 -5.16
N PHE A 19 9.70 4.59 -4.54
CA PHE A 19 11.14 4.66 -4.71
C PHE A 19 11.86 4.95 -3.40
N PHE A 20 12.99 4.28 -3.21
CA PHE A 20 14.05 4.78 -2.35
C PHE A 20 14.95 5.71 -3.15
N ALA A 21 15.27 6.87 -2.60
CA ALA A 21 16.24 7.77 -3.19
C ALA A 21 17.37 8.08 -2.19
N VAL A 22 18.59 8.22 -2.70
CA VAL A 22 19.79 8.52 -1.91
C VAL A 22 20.38 9.84 -2.35
N ASP A 23 20.67 10.71 -1.40
CA ASP A 23 21.35 11.96 -1.70
C ASP A 23 22.30 12.34 -0.55
N CYS A 24 23.15 13.33 -0.79
CA CYS A 24 24.11 13.85 0.16
C CYS A 24 24.13 15.38 0.09
N ALA A 25 24.21 16.03 1.25
CA ALA A 25 24.26 17.49 1.29
C ALA A 25 25.54 18.02 0.62
N LEU A 26 25.40 19.07 -0.20
CA LEU A 26 26.47 19.66 -1.03
C LEU A 26 27.74 20.04 -0.25
N ASN A 27 27.61 20.38 1.03
CA ASN A 27 28.72 20.85 1.88
C ASN A 27 29.30 19.77 2.81
N GLY A 28 29.27 18.49 2.40
CA GLY A 28 29.86 17.40 3.18
C GLY A 28 29.05 17.00 4.41
N GLY A 29 27.72 17.12 4.32
CA GLY A 29 26.82 16.62 5.36
C GLY A 29 26.68 15.09 5.33
N MET A 30 25.88 14.56 6.26
CA MET A 30 25.57 13.13 6.28
C MET A 30 24.72 12.76 5.05
N PRO A 31 25.02 11.62 4.38
CA PRO A 31 24.11 11.09 3.38
C PRO A 31 22.78 10.72 4.03
N TYR A 32 21.73 10.69 3.22
CA TYR A 32 20.39 10.30 3.67
C TYR A 32 19.67 9.49 2.60
N ILE A 33 18.79 8.61 3.08
CA ILE A 33 17.86 7.86 2.26
C ILE A 33 16.47 8.40 2.56
N TYR A 34 15.70 8.70 1.51
CA TYR A 34 14.35 9.23 1.65
C TYR A 34 13.37 8.49 0.74
N HIS A 35 12.10 8.58 1.11
CA HIS A 35 10.99 8.08 0.30
C HIS A 35 10.73 9.09 -0.81
N LEU A 36 10.82 8.62 -2.05
CA LEU A 36 10.40 9.37 -3.21
C LEU A 36 9.11 8.75 -3.74
N SER A 37 8.00 9.47 -3.57
CA SER A 37 6.70 9.00 -4.07
C SER A 37 6.67 9.00 -5.60
N ALA A 38 6.00 8.00 -6.18
CA ALA A 38 5.79 7.93 -7.62
C ALA A 38 5.08 9.15 -8.21
N ASP A 39 4.21 9.80 -7.44
CA ASP A 39 3.50 11.01 -7.86
C ASP A 39 4.44 12.21 -8.09
N LYS A 40 5.66 12.15 -7.54
CA LYS A 40 6.68 13.18 -7.74
C LYS A 40 7.55 12.94 -8.98
N ILE A 41 7.39 11.82 -9.69
CA ILE A 41 8.14 11.58 -10.93
C ILE A 41 7.40 12.19 -12.11
N LEU A 42 8.00 13.18 -12.75
CA LEU A 42 7.46 13.86 -13.94
C LEU A 42 7.77 13.14 -15.25
N GLY A 43 8.77 12.27 -15.25
CA GLY A 43 9.11 11.42 -16.37
C GLY A 43 10.50 10.83 -16.27
N PHE A 44 10.76 9.82 -17.09
CA PHE A 44 11.98 9.04 -17.07
C PHE A 44 12.38 8.61 -18.48
N LYS A 45 13.61 8.13 -18.62
CA LYS A 45 14.10 7.41 -19.81
C LYS A 45 14.93 6.23 -19.34
N LEU A 46 14.82 5.12 -20.07
CA LEU A 46 15.57 3.90 -19.87
C LEU A 46 16.48 3.65 -21.09
N ASP A 47 17.58 2.94 -20.89
CA ASP A 47 18.37 2.36 -21.99
C ASP A 47 17.84 0.97 -22.40
N GLU A 48 18.51 0.32 -23.35
CA GLU A 48 18.15 -1.01 -23.87
C GLU A 48 18.25 -2.12 -22.81
N ASP A 49 18.97 -1.87 -21.71
CA ASP A 49 19.12 -2.78 -20.56
C ASP A 49 18.16 -2.43 -19.40
N ASP A 50 17.14 -1.60 -19.66
CA ASP A 50 16.17 -1.11 -18.67
C ASP A 50 16.79 -0.31 -17.50
N ARG A 51 17.96 0.31 -17.71
CA ARG A 51 18.60 1.15 -16.70
C ARG A 51 18.22 2.62 -16.88
N LEU A 52 17.95 3.31 -15.78
CA LEU A 52 17.64 4.74 -15.78
C LEU A 52 18.78 5.57 -16.40
N THR A 53 18.45 6.26 -17.49
CA THR A 53 19.32 7.24 -18.15
C THR A 53 18.88 8.67 -17.87
N GLU A 54 17.61 8.89 -17.57
CA GLU A 54 17.10 10.19 -17.14
C GLU A 54 15.94 9.98 -16.17
N ILE A 55 15.85 10.82 -15.14
CA ILE A 55 14.66 10.93 -14.30
C ILE A 55 14.43 12.39 -13.90
N ARG A 56 13.18 12.82 -13.92
CA ARG A 56 12.73 14.16 -13.58
C ARG A 56 11.83 14.09 -12.36
N ILE A 57 12.22 14.77 -11.29
CA ILE A 57 11.59 14.70 -9.98
C ILE A 57 11.04 16.09 -9.63
N SER A 58 9.75 16.16 -9.33
CA SER A 58 9.10 17.34 -8.77
C SER A 58 9.48 17.51 -7.31
N GLU A 59 10.05 18.66 -6.99
CA GLU A 59 10.42 19.08 -5.64
C GLU A 59 9.68 20.36 -5.29
N THR A 60 9.45 20.57 -4.01
CA THR A 60 8.95 21.83 -3.48
C THR A 60 10.00 22.40 -2.56
N ALA A 61 10.33 23.68 -2.71
CA ALA A 61 11.22 24.39 -1.81
C ALA A 61 10.55 25.63 -1.24
N VAL A 62 10.84 25.94 0.02
CA VAL A 62 10.47 27.22 0.63
C VAL A 62 11.68 28.13 0.56
N VAL A 63 11.54 29.29 -0.08
CA VAL A 63 12.60 30.29 -0.23
C VAL A 63 12.21 31.58 0.51
N PRO A 64 13.18 32.32 1.08
CA PRO A 64 12.90 33.62 1.70
C PRO A 64 12.26 34.60 0.71
N ASP A 65 11.26 35.34 1.17
CA ASP A 65 10.56 36.39 0.43
C ASP A 65 10.54 37.70 1.25
N GLY A 66 11.49 38.58 0.97
CA GLY A 66 11.71 39.81 1.75
C GLY A 66 12.37 39.55 3.12
N ASP A 67 12.18 40.46 4.07
CA ASP A 67 12.87 40.44 5.37
C ASP A 67 12.35 39.34 6.33
N TRP A 68 11.06 38.98 6.22
CA TRP A 68 10.38 38.05 7.13
C TRP A 68 9.39 37.09 6.44
N GLY A 69 9.27 37.16 5.11
CA GLY A 69 8.35 36.32 4.36
C GLY A 69 9.03 35.05 3.87
N GLU A 70 8.21 34.06 3.54
CA GLU A 70 8.60 32.82 2.91
C GLU A 70 7.65 32.55 1.75
N LYS A 71 8.19 32.02 0.66
CA LYS A 71 7.42 31.65 -0.52
C LYS A 71 7.74 30.22 -0.91
N GLU A 72 6.68 29.47 -1.21
CA GLU A 72 6.80 28.14 -1.80
C GLU A 72 7.07 28.25 -3.31
N VAL A 73 8.11 27.58 -3.78
CA VAL A 73 8.48 27.48 -5.20
C VAL A 73 8.55 26.03 -5.62
N GLU A 74 8.00 25.75 -6.79
CA GLU A 74 8.07 24.44 -7.43
C GLU A 74 9.41 24.30 -8.16
N ARG A 75 10.07 23.18 -7.95
CA ARG A 75 11.34 22.84 -8.57
C ARG A 75 11.27 21.49 -9.26
N VAL A 76 12.13 21.30 -10.24
CA VAL A 76 12.34 20.02 -10.91
C VAL A 76 13.81 19.68 -10.84
N ARG A 77 14.13 18.60 -10.14
CA ARG A 77 15.45 17.99 -10.17
C ARG A 77 15.51 17.01 -11.33
N VAL A 78 16.57 17.11 -12.12
CA VAL A 78 16.81 16.21 -13.25
C VAL A 78 18.12 15.49 -13.01
N PHE A 79 18.10 14.16 -13.02
CA PHE A 79 19.32 13.35 -13.12
C PHE A 79 19.44 12.82 -14.53
N GLN A 80 20.66 12.87 -15.09
CA GLN A 80 20.98 12.32 -16.40
C GLN A 80 22.26 11.48 -16.31
N ARG A 81 22.23 10.28 -16.89
CA ARG A 81 23.37 9.36 -16.97
C ARG A 81 23.83 9.22 -18.42
N SER A 82 25.12 9.44 -18.65
CA SER A 82 25.79 9.14 -19.91
C SER A 82 27.02 8.27 -19.65
N GLY A 83 26.93 6.99 -20.00
CA GLY A 83 27.94 6.00 -19.62
C GLY A 83 28.05 5.86 -18.10
N GLU A 84 29.25 6.10 -17.56
CA GLU A 84 29.52 6.03 -16.11
C GLU A 84 29.37 7.38 -15.37
N VAL A 85 29.00 8.45 -16.08
CA VAL A 85 28.87 9.79 -15.50
C VAL A 85 27.40 10.09 -15.26
N VAL A 86 27.04 10.41 -14.02
CA VAL A 86 25.74 10.98 -13.68
C VAL A 86 25.92 12.47 -13.44
N THR A 87 24.99 13.25 -13.97
CA THR A 87 24.89 14.68 -13.72
C THR A 87 23.53 15.00 -13.14
N TRP A 88 23.43 16.11 -12.42
CA TRP A 88 22.17 16.61 -11.92
C TRP A 88 22.03 18.10 -12.22
N SER A 89 20.80 18.54 -12.44
CA SER A 89 20.44 19.96 -12.54
C SER A 89 19.13 20.24 -11.79
N LEU A 90 18.94 21.52 -11.47
CA LEU A 90 17.76 22.00 -10.78
C LEU A 90 17.10 23.12 -11.58
N TRP A 91 15.81 22.98 -11.79
CA TRP A 91 14.97 23.94 -12.49
C TRP A 91 13.92 24.48 -11.53
N GLU A 92 13.61 25.76 -11.59
CA GLU A 92 12.61 26.41 -10.74
C GLU A 92 11.52 27.04 -11.61
N ASN A 93 10.27 26.87 -11.19
CA ASN A 93 9.11 27.42 -11.89
C ASN A 93 9.04 28.94 -11.66
N GLY A 94 9.26 29.71 -12.72
CA GLY A 94 9.20 31.17 -12.71
C GLY A 94 8.07 31.74 -13.58
N SER A 95 7.96 33.07 -13.61
CA SER A 95 6.91 33.79 -14.36
C SER A 95 6.93 33.58 -15.88
N GLY A 96 8.00 33.00 -16.43
CA GLY A 96 8.15 32.65 -17.84
C GLY A 96 8.32 31.16 -18.12
N GLY A 97 8.00 30.29 -17.14
CA GLY A 97 8.25 28.86 -17.18
C GLY A 97 9.48 28.45 -16.37
N TYR A 98 9.94 27.21 -16.57
CA TYR A 98 11.06 26.65 -15.82
C TYR A 98 12.39 27.29 -16.22
N GLN A 99 13.08 27.88 -15.24
CA GLN A 99 14.43 28.43 -15.39
C GLN A 99 15.42 27.55 -14.65
N GLN A 100 16.58 27.31 -15.26
CA GLN A 100 17.62 26.51 -14.64
C GLN A 100 18.32 27.32 -13.54
N VAL A 101 18.25 26.83 -12.30
CA VAL A 101 18.87 27.43 -11.11
C VAL A 101 20.22 26.79 -10.81
N VAL A 102 20.36 25.49 -11.06
CA VAL A 102 21.64 24.78 -10.98
C VAL A 102 21.93 24.16 -12.33
N ALA A 103 23.10 24.50 -12.89
CA ALA A 103 23.61 23.95 -14.13
C ALA A 103 23.84 22.42 -13.99
N ASN A 104 24.08 21.73 -15.11
CA ASN A 104 24.38 20.30 -15.07
C ASN A 104 25.74 20.08 -14.37
N GLU A 105 25.69 19.70 -13.10
CA GLU A 105 26.86 19.41 -12.28
C GLU A 105 27.08 17.89 -12.17
N PRO A 106 28.34 17.41 -12.14
CA PRO A 106 28.62 16.00 -11.88
C PRO A 106 28.07 15.56 -10.52
N PHE A 107 27.48 14.38 -10.49
CA PHE A 107 27.04 13.71 -9.28
C PHE A 107 28.05 12.64 -8.86
N ALA A 108 28.19 12.41 -7.55
CA ALA A 108 29.24 11.53 -7.03
C ALA A 108 29.05 10.05 -7.41
N LEU A 109 27.80 9.60 -7.56
CA LEU A 109 27.46 8.22 -7.91
C LEU A 109 27.46 8.03 -9.43
N LYS A 110 27.86 6.83 -9.88
CA LYS A 110 27.83 6.43 -11.30
C LYS A 110 26.47 5.92 -11.78
N VAL A 111 25.51 5.83 -10.88
CA VAL A 111 24.13 5.38 -11.10
C VAL A 111 23.18 6.46 -10.59
N ILE A 112 22.06 6.64 -11.28
CA ILE A 112 20.98 7.51 -10.82
C ILE A 112 20.46 6.95 -9.48
N PRO A 113 20.48 7.72 -8.38
CA PRO A 113 20.29 7.20 -7.03
C PRO A 113 18.81 7.05 -6.67
N VAL A 114 18.02 6.48 -7.59
CA VAL A 114 16.58 6.26 -7.44
C VAL A 114 16.30 4.79 -7.73
N PHE A 115 15.82 4.08 -6.72
CA PHE A 115 15.64 2.63 -6.73
C PHE A 115 14.16 2.30 -6.59
N PRO A 116 13.52 1.72 -7.62
CA PRO A 116 12.09 1.44 -7.59
C PRO A 116 11.75 0.24 -6.70
N VAL A 117 10.61 0.34 -6.03
CA VAL A 117 9.93 -0.73 -5.29
C VAL A 117 8.58 -0.96 -5.96
N HIS A 118 8.44 -2.08 -6.67
CA HIS A 118 7.22 -2.41 -7.39
C HIS A 118 6.29 -3.28 -6.55
N SER A 119 4.99 -3.06 -6.70
CA SER A 119 3.95 -3.88 -6.09
C SER A 119 3.67 -5.18 -6.87
N SER A 120 4.37 -5.40 -7.99
CA SER A 120 4.21 -6.54 -8.89
C SER A 120 5.52 -7.32 -8.97
N ALA A 121 5.42 -8.65 -9.11
CA ALA A 121 6.58 -9.50 -9.38
C ALA A 121 7.10 -9.35 -10.82
N VAL A 122 6.25 -8.83 -11.72
CA VAL A 122 6.57 -8.67 -13.14
C VAL A 122 6.45 -7.19 -13.49
N VAL A 123 7.52 -6.66 -14.06
CA VAL A 123 7.60 -5.34 -14.65
C VAL A 123 7.90 -5.55 -16.14
N PRO A 124 7.06 -5.06 -17.06
CA PRO A 124 7.38 -5.12 -18.49
C PRO A 124 8.67 -4.36 -18.78
N SER A 125 9.47 -4.84 -19.74
CA SER A 125 10.64 -4.11 -20.23
C SER A 125 10.22 -2.75 -20.80
N GLY A 126 11.03 -1.72 -20.54
CA GLY A 126 10.75 -0.33 -20.89
C GLY A 126 9.84 0.41 -19.90
N GLU A 127 9.31 -0.25 -18.87
CA GLU A 127 8.42 0.37 -17.89
C GLU A 127 9.11 0.61 -16.54
N LEU A 128 8.93 1.81 -15.98
CA LEU A 128 9.33 2.14 -14.61
C LEU A 128 8.16 2.02 -13.61
N PHE A 129 6.93 1.99 -14.09
CA PHE A 129 5.74 1.98 -13.25
C PHE A 129 4.93 0.72 -13.47
N VAL A 130 4.36 0.21 -12.38
CA VAL A 130 3.33 -0.85 -12.44
C VAL A 130 2.02 -0.34 -11.90
N ALA A 131 0.92 -0.98 -12.32
CA ALA A 131 -0.40 -0.59 -11.88
C ALA A 131 -0.59 -0.82 -10.37
N SER A 132 -1.24 0.14 -9.71
CA SER A 132 -1.68 0.04 -8.32
C SER A 132 -2.47 -1.24 -8.04
N LEU A 133 -2.11 -1.91 -6.94
CA LEU A 133 -2.80 -3.12 -6.49
C LEU A 133 -4.21 -2.86 -5.98
N VAL A 134 -4.46 -1.65 -5.47
CA VAL A 134 -5.73 -1.27 -4.83
C VAL A 134 -6.61 -0.41 -5.71
N LYS A 135 -6.18 -0.06 -6.93
CA LYS A 135 -6.98 0.70 -7.91
C LYS A 135 -8.40 0.13 -8.07
N ASP A 136 -8.44 -1.18 -8.20
CA ASP A 136 -9.63 -1.97 -8.42
C ASP A 136 -10.57 -1.94 -7.20
N LEU A 137 -10.00 -1.90 -5.98
CA LEU A 137 -10.73 -1.72 -4.74
C LEU A 137 -11.20 -0.27 -4.55
N ALA A 138 -10.42 0.71 -4.99
CA ALA A 138 -10.80 2.12 -4.97
C ALA A 138 -12.02 2.40 -5.87
N CYS A 139 -12.08 1.78 -7.05
CA CYS A 139 -13.25 1.83 -7.91
C CYS A 139 -14.49 1.21 -7.25
N GLU A 140 -14.34 0.06 -6.60
CA GLU A 140 -15.43 -0.59 -5.85
C GLU A 140 -15.88 0.25 -4.65
N ASN A 141 -14.96 0.94 -3.97
CA ASN A 141 -15.30 1.84 -2.86
C ASN A 141 -16.12 3.05 -3.34
N LEU A 142 -15.82 3.59 -4.53
CA LEU A 142 -16.64 4.63 -5.15
C LEU A 142 -18.04 4.11 -5.50
N GLU A 143 -18.15 2.90 -6.02
CA GLU A 143 -19.44 2.25 -6.27
C GLU A 143 -20.21 2.05 -4.96
N HIS A 144 -19.54 1.62 -3.90
CA HIS A 144 -20.11 1.42 -2.56
C HIS A 144 -20.68 2.72 -2.00
N TYR A 145 -19.93 3.82 -2.07
CA TYR A 145 -20.39 5.14 -1.64
C TYR A 145 -21.65 5.59 -2.40
N ARG A 146 -21.67 5.41 -3.72
CA ARG A 146 -22.84 5.77 -4.56
C ARG A 146 -24.07 4.94 -4.18
N LYS A 147 -23.92 3.61 -4.06
CA LYS A 147 -25.02 2.73 -3.65
C LYS A 147 -25.55 3.05 -2.25
N LEU A 148 -24.67 3.36 -1.30
CA LEU A 148 -25.09 3.77 0.04
C LEU A 148 -25.86 5.08 0.02
N SER A 149 -25.40 6.08 -0.75
CA SER A 149 -26.11 7.35 -0.92
C SER A 149 -27.51 7.15 -1.49
N ASP A 150 -27.64 6.37 -2.55
CA ASP A 150 -28.93 6.05 -3.18
C ASP A 150 -29.83 5.27 -2.21
N TYR A 151 -29.27 4.32 -1.47
CA TYR A 151 -30.00 3.53 -0.47
C TYR A 151 -30.52 4.41 0.68
N SER A 152 -29.71 5.35 1.19
CA SER A 152 -30.15 6.33 2.19
C SER A 152 -31.29 7.21 1.67
N ASN A 153 -31.23 7.63 0.40
CA ASN A 153 -32.30 8.39 -0.23
C ASN A 153 -33.59 7.56 -0.37
N ILE A 154 -33.49 6.31 -0.81
CA ILE A 154 -34.63 5.38 -0.87
C ILE A 154 -35.25 5.22 0.51
N LEU A 155 -34.44 4.95 1.54
CA LEU A 155 -34.93 4.80 2.92
C LEU A 155 -35.66 6.05 3.40
N HIS A 156 -35.12 7.23 3.11
CA HIS A 156 -35.77 8.49 3.46
C HIS A 156 -37.15 8.63 2.79
N LEU A 157 -37.21 8.41 1.47
CA LEU A 157 -38.45 8.50 0.70
C LEU A 157 -39.49 7.45 1.16
N THR A 158 -39.08 6.21 1.39
CA THR A 158 -39.98 5.14 1.83
C THR A 158 -40.42 5.28 3.27
N SER A 159 -39.68 6.02 4.10
CA SER A 159 -40.05 6.29 5.50
C SER A 159 -41.11 7.41 5.62
N CYS A 160 -41.40 8.12 4.53
CA CYS A 160 -42.41 9.16 4.46
C CYS A 160 -43.62 8.64 3.65
N PRO A 161 -44.59 7.99 4.30
CA PRO A 161 -45.77 7.46 3.60
C PRO A 161 -46.57 8.61 2.96
N SER A 162 -47.00 8.41 1.72
CA SER A 162 -47.84 9.38 1.01
C SER A 162 -49.30 9.14 1.34
N ILE A 163 -50.08 10.20 1.53
CA ILE A 163 -51.51 10.07 1.82
C ILE A 163 -52.28 10.11 0.49
N PHE A 164 -53.09 9.09 0.25
CA PHE A 164 -54.00 9.02 -0.89
C PHE A 164 -55.44 9.14 -0.39
N ILE A 165 -56.18 10.08 -0.98
CA ILE A 165 -57.58 10.35 -0.63
C ILE A 165 -58.42 10.33 -1.90
N THR A 166 -59.57 9.67 -1.84
CA THR A 166 -60.59 9.67 -2.92
C THR A 166 -61.89 10.30 -2.43
N GLY A 167 -62.66 10.88 -3.35
CA GLY A 167 -63.99 11.46 -3.03
C GLY A 167 -63.95 12.86 -2.42
N LEU A 168 -62.93 13.68 -2.74
CA LEU A 168 -62.85 15.10 -2.37
C LEU A 168 -63.50 15.98 -3.45
N GLU A 169 -64.08 17.10 -3.04
CA GLU A 169 -64.52 18.16 -3.96
C GLU A 169 -63.34 19.06 -4.39
N ALA A 170 -63.45 19.70 -5.56
CA ALA A 170 -62.35 20.41 -6.22
C ALA A 170 -61.76 21.60 -5.43
N ASP A 171 -62.51 22.18 -4.47
CA ASP A 171 -62.10 23.36 -3.69
C ASP A 171 -61.82 23.04 -2.20
N GLU A 172 -61.76 21.77 -1.79
CA GLU A 172 -61.63 21.39 -0.38
C GLU A 172 -60.16 21.39 0.09
N GLN A 173 -59.81 22.28 1.03
CA GLN A 173 -58.45 22.39 1.57
C GLN A 173 -58.20 21.32 2.64
N ILE A 174 -57.21 20.46 2.41
CA ILE A 174 -56.84 19.39 3.34
C ILE A 174 -55.85 19.93 4.38
N ILE A 175 -56.29 19.96 5.65
CA ILE A 175 -55.42 20.31 6.79
C ILE A 175 -55.10 19.04 7.56
N ILE A 176 -53.82 18.65 7.56
CA ILE A 176 -53.31 17.47 8.26
C ILE A 176 -52.44 17.95 9.42
N GLY A 177 -52.83 17.59 10.64
CA GLY A 177 -52.15 18.04 11.85
C GLY A 177 -52.72 17.38 13.11
N ALA A 178 -51.93 17.32 14.18
CA ALA A 178 -52.29 16.64 15.43
C ALA A 178 -53.55 17.21 16.12
N SER A 179 -53.91 18.47 15.81
CA SER A 179 -55.05 19.19 16.37
C SER A 179 -56.26 19.27 15.43
N SER A 180 -56.20 18.62 14.26
CA SER A 180 -57.22 18.70 13.21
C SER A 180 -57.69 17.32 12.79
N ALA A 181 -59.00 17.09 12.84
CA ALA A 181 -59.61 15.84 12.38
C ALA A 181 -59.85 15.88 10.86
N ILE A 182 -59.48 14.81 10.17
CA ILE A 182 -59.73 14.63 8.73
C ILE A 182 -61.19 14.20 8.55
N LYS A 183 -61.95 14.95 7.75
CA LYS A 183 -63.36 14.68 7.44
C LYS A 183 -63.48 14.40 5.95
N GLY A 184 -64.35 13.47 5.58
CA GLY A 184 -64.64 13.14 4.19
C GLY A 184 -66.14 12.88 4.01
N GLN A 185 -66.62 13.00 2.77
CA GLN A 185 -68.00 12.70 2.43
C GLN A 185 -68.31 11.19 2.53
N ILE A 186 -69.60 10.83 2.49
CA ILE A 186 -70.03 9.43 2.48
C ILE A 186 -69.45 8.75 1.22
N GLY A 187 -68.62 7.72 1.43
CA GLY A 187 -67.91 7.00 0.37
C GLY A 187 -66.47 7.47 0.12
N ALA A 188 -66.01 8.55 0.76
CA ALA A 188 -64.61 8.96 0.72
C ALA A 188 -63.72 7.96 1.49
N THR A 189 -62.53 7.69 0.96
CA THR A 189 -61.55 6.82 1.61
C THR A 189 -60.18 7.49 1.67
N MET A 190 -59.46 7.24 2.74
CA MET A 190 -58.10 7.70 2.96
C MET A 190 -57.22 6.51 3.32
N ALA A 191 -56.05 6.42 2.68
CA ALA A 191 -55.07 5.39 2.95
C ALA A 191 -53.65 5.97 2.88
N TYR A 192 -52.74 5.39 3.66
CA TYR A 192 -51.31 5.57 3.43
C TYR A 192 -50.88 4.68 2.27
N VAL A 193 -50.23 5.28 1.29
CA VAL A 193 -49.56 4.60 0.19
C VAL A 193 -48.11 4.46 0.57
N GLU A 194 -47.74 3.23 0.92
CA GLU A 194 -46.38 2.83 1.21
C GLU A 194 -45.79 2.06 0.03
N SER A 195 -44.49 2.21 -0.17
CA SER A 195 -43.76 1.31 -1.07
C SER A 195 -43.68 -0.07 -0.43
N ASN A 196 -43.79 -1.14 -1.23
CA ASN A 196 -43.75 -2.52 -0.75
C ASN A 196 -42.40 -2.95 -0.15
N GLY A 197 -41.42 -2.05 -0.05
CA GLY A 197 -40.10 -2.27 0.56
C GLY A 197 -39.18 -3.21 -0.21
N SER A 198 -39.61 -3.80 -1.34
CA SER A 198 -38.81 -4.79 -2.06
C SER A 198 -37.55 -4.18 -2.67
N ALA A 199 -37.64 -2.94 -3.17
CA ALA A 199 -36.50 -2.17 -3.68
C ALA A 199 -35.47 -1.83 -2.59
N THR A 200 -35.93 -1.64 -1.35
CA THR A 200 -35.05 -1.41 -0.19
C THR A 200 -34.32 -2.72 0.17
N GLY A 201 -35.03 -3.86 0.19
CA GLY A 201 -34.42 -5.17 0.39
C GLY A 201 -33.34 -5.49 -0.63
N SER A 202 -33.65 -5.37 -1.92
CA SER A 202 -32.69 -5.64 -3.01
C SER A 202 -31.51 -4.67 -3.01
N GLY A 203 -31.72 -3.40 -2.66
CA GLY A 203 -30.64 -2.42 -2.50
C GLY A 203 -29.65 -2.81 -1.40
N ARG A 204 -30.14 -3.29 -0.27
CA ARG A 204 -29.30 -3.80 0.83
C ARG A 204 -28.50 -5.03 0.40
N GLU A 205 -29.14 -5.99 -0.26
CA GLU A 205 -28.46 -7.20 -0.76
C GLU A 205 -27.34 -6.84 -1.74
N ALA A 206 -27.59 -5.92 -2.68
CA ALA A 206 -26.57 -5.47 -3.61
C ALA A 206 -25.35 -4.80 -2.94
N ILE A 207 -25.56 -4.06 -1.83
CA ILE A 207 -24.46 -3.49 -1.03
C ILE A 207 -23.68 -4.61 -0.33
N GLN A 208 -24.37 -5.58 0.27
CA GLN A 208 -23.72 -6.71 0.94
C GLN A 208 -22.92 -7.58 -0.04
N ASP A 209 -23.42 -7.78 -1.26
CA ASP A 209 -22.71 -8.49 -2.32
C ASP A 209 -21.42 -7.77 -2.71
N LEU A 210 -21.48 -6.44 -2.84
CA LEU A 210 -20.32 -5.61 -3.11
C LEU A 210 -19.30 -5.69 -1.96
N GLU A 211 -19.73 -5.60 -0.71
CA GLU A 211 -18.85 -5.73 0.46
C GLU A 211 -18.19 -7.12 0.55
N ARG A 212 -18.91 -8.19 0.20
CA ARG A 212 -18.35 -9.54 0.10
C ARG A 212 -17.29 -9.63 -0.99
N LYS A 213 -17.54 -9.03 -2.16
CA LYS A 213 -16.59 -8.96 -3.28
C LYS A 213 -15.32 -8.20 -2.88
N MET A 214 -15.47 -7.02 -2.26
CA MET A 214 -14.36 -6.21 -1.74
C MET A 214 -13.53 -7.00 -0.72
N ARG A 215 -14.19 -7.68 0.23
CA ARG A 215 -13.50 -8.52 1.23
C ARG A 215 -12.69 -9.64 0.57
N SER A 216 -13.26 -10.35 -0.39
CA SER A 216 -12.57 -11.43 -1.11
C SER A 216 -11.35 -10.91 -1.88
N ARG A 217 -11.48 -9.76 -2.54
CA ARG A 217 -10.38 -9.12 -3.26
C ARG A 217 -9.23 -8.71 -2.34
N SER A 218 -9.54 -8.12 -1.19
CA SER A 218 -8.53 -7.76 -0.18
C SER A 218 -7.87 -8.99 0.43
N ALA A 219 -8.63 -10.04 0.74
CA ALA A 219 -8.09 -11.31 1.23
C ALA A 219 -7.11 -11.94 0.22
N GLY A 220 -7.42 -11.87 -1.07
CA GLY A 220 -6.55 -12.36 -2.15
C GLY A 220 -5.17 -11.68 -2.25
N LEU A 221 -4.92 -10.59 -1.52
CA LEU A 221 -3.58 -10.00 -1.39
C LEU A 221 -2.69 -10.78 -0.40
N LEU A 222 -3.30 -11.39 0.62
CA LEU A 222 -2.66 -12.14 1.69
C LEU A 222 -2.67 -13.65 1.44
N GLU A 223 -3.58 -14.13 0.58
CA GLU A 223 -3.66 -15.53 0.19
C GLU A 223 -2.42 -15.98 -0.59
N ASN A 224 -1.82 -17.09 -0.16
CA ASN A 224 -0.76 -17.76 -0.90
C ASN A 224 -1.36 -18.44 -2.15
N LYS A 225 -0.84 -18.13 -3.34
CA LYS A 225 -1.30 -18.74 -4.60
C LYS A 225 -0.42 -19.92 -5.01
N GLY A 226 -1.03 -21.09 -5.23
CA GLY A 226 -0.40 -22.29 -5.80
C GLY A 226 -1.43 -23.35 -6.21
N PRO A 227 -1.13 -24.23 -7.20
CA PRO A 227 -2.00 -25.32 -7.59
C PRO A 227 -2.20 -26.28 -6.41
N THR A 228 -3.45 -26.66 -6.17
CA THR A 228 -3.85 -27.47 -5.03
C THR A 228 -3.41 -28.92 -5.22
N GLU A 229 -2.25 -29.31 -4.70
CA GLU A 229 -1.89 -30.72 -4.60
C GLU A 229 -1.32 -31.11 -3.23
N THR A 230 -2.10 -31.98 -2.56
CA THR A 230 -1.76 -32.85 -1.42
C THR A 230 -1.32 -32.18 -0.10
N ALA A 231 -1.60 -32.87 1.01
CA ALA A 231 -1.32 -32.38 2.37
C ALA A 231 0.18 -32.10 2.62
N THR A 232 1.08 -32.80 1.92
CA THR A 232 2.53 -32.59 1.95
C THR A 232 2.94 -31.29 1.25
N GLY A 233 2.21 -30.88 0.20
CA GLY A 233 2.42 -29.61 -0.49
C GLY A 233 2.14 -28.40 0.40
N ARG A 234 1.17 -28.49 1.32
CA ARG A 234 0.86 -27.41 2.28
C ARG A 234 1.99 -27.15 3.28
N ALA A 235 2.65 -28.20 3.77
CA ALA A 235 3.73 -28.05 4.76
C ALA A 235 4.99 -27.41 4.13
N LEU A 236 5.32 -27.80 2.90
CA LEU A 236 6.42 -27.19 2.13
C LEU A 236 6.07 -25.77 1.63
N GLN A 237 4.83 -25.51 1.21
CA GLN A 237 4.39 -24.17 0.78
C GLN A 237 4.11 -23.21 1.92
N ALA A 238 3.84 -23.69 3.13
CA ALA A 238 3.76 -22.80 4.28
C ALA A 238 5.07 -22.00 4.42
N GLY A 239 6.22 -22.58 4.05
CA GLY A 239 7.54 -21.95 4.14
C GLY A 239 7.86 -20.98 3.00
N GLN A 240 7.02 -20.92 1.96
CA GLN A 240 7.16 -19.96 0.87
C GLN A 240 5.92 -19.08 0.83
N THR A 241 5.99 -17.94 1.53
CA THR A 241 4.94 -16.93 1.44
C THR A 241 4.92 -16.34 0.04
N ASN A 242 4.03 -16.87 -0.81
CA ASN A 242 3.87 -16.45 -2.20
C ASN A 242 2.59 -15.60 -2.36
N ASN A 243 2.36 -14.70 -1.41
CA ASN A 243 1.28 -13.72 -1.47
C ASN A 243 1.80 -12.39 -2.02
N LYS A 244 0.87 -11.52 -2.44
CA LYS A 244 1.25 -10.26 -3.08
C LYS A 244 2.05 -9.37 -2.14
N VAL A 245 1.71 -9.35 -0.85
CA VAL A 245 2.38 -8.55 0.18
C VAL A 245 3.85 -8.96 0.35
N ALA A 246 4.14 -10.27 0.37
CA ALA A 246 5.49 -10.81 0.45
C ALA A 246 6.33 -10.43 -0.78
N ILE A 247 5.73 -10.42 -1.97
CA ILE A 247 6.41 -9.97 -3.19
C ILE A 247 6.86 -8.51 -3.06
N ILE A 248 5.99 -7.61 -2.56
CA ILE A 248 6.38 -6.20 -2.36
C ILE A 248 7.51 -6.10 -1.32
N ALA A 249 7.44 -6.89 -0.24
CA ALA A 249 8.47 -6.91 0.79
C ALA A 249 9.82 -7.36 0.22
N MET A 250 9.85 -8.43 -0.57
CA MET A 250 11.05 -8.90 -1.25
C MET A 250 11.58 -7.87 -2.25
N ASN A 251 10.71 -7.23 -3.04
CA ASN A 251 11.10 -6.15 -3.94
C ASN A 251 11.68 -4.94 -3.18
N MET A 252 11.13 -4.63 -2.00
CA MET A 252 11.64 -3.57 -1.12
C MET A 252 13.03 -3.91 -0.58
N ALA A 253 13.28 -5.16 -0.16
CA ALA A 253 14.61 -5.63 0.23
C ALA A 253 15.61 -5.49 -0.91
N ALA A 254 15.26 -5.99 -2.10
CA ALA A 254 16.10 -5.93 -3.29
C ALA A 254 16.41 -4.48 -3.74
N ALA A 255 15.48 -3.54 -3.55
CA ALA A 255 15.72 -2.12 -3.85
C ALA A 255 16.55 -1.42 -2.77
N LEU A 256 16.45 -1.86 -1.51
CA LEU A 256 17.18 -1.25 -0.39
C LEU A 256 18.67 -1.64 -0.40
N GLU A 257 19.03 -2.82 -0.89
CA GLU A 257 20.44 -3.25 -1.00
C GLU A 257 21.33 -2.29 -1.82
N PRO A 258 21.02 -1.96 -3.10
CA PRO A 258 21.81 -1.00 -3.86
C PRO A 258 21.70 0.43 -3.30
N CYS A 259 20.59 0.75 -2.65
CA CYS A 259 20.41 2.01 -1.94
C CYS A 259 21.39 2.14 -0.75
N LEU A 260 21.57 1.09 0.05
CA LEU A 260 22.56 1.03 1.12
C LEU A 260 23.99 1.04 0.58
N ALA A 261 24.25 0.37 -0.55
CA ALA A 261 25.54 0.44 -1.23
C ALA A 261 25.90 1.88 -1.64
N CYS A 262 24.93 2.64 -2.19
CA CYS A 262 25.11 4.06 -2.52
C CYS A 262 25.33 4.93 -1.27
N PHE A 263 24.60 4.65 -0.19
CA PHE A 263 24.79 5.32 1.09
C PHE A 263 26.20 5.07 1.66
N ALA A 264 26.66 3.83 1.60
CA ALA A 264 28.01 3.42 2.02
C ALA A 264 29.12 4.07 1.18
N TYR A 265 28.87 4.27 -0.12
CA TYR A 265 29.78 5.02 -1.00
C TYR A 265 29.99 6.46 -0.49
N PHE A 266 28.93 7.17 -0.12
CA PHE A 266 29.05 8.51 0.46
C PHE A 266 29.81 8.52 1.80
N LEU A 267 29.64 7.47 2.61
CA LEU A 267 30.39 7.28 3.86
C LEU A 267 31.84 6.78 3.63
N LYS A 268 32.25 6.54 2.38
CA LYS A 268 33.57 6.03 2.00
C LYS A 268 33.89 4.67 2.65
N VAL A 269 32.86 3.85 2.87
CA VAL A 269 33.04 2.46 3.32
C VAL A 269 33.56 1.63 2.15
N ILE A 270 34.64 0.88 2.37
CA ILE A 270 35.28 0.06 1.35
C ILE A 270 34.61 -1.32 1.32
N ALA A 271 34.29 -1.81 0.13
CA ALA A 271 33.69 -3.13 -0.10
C ALA A 271 32.47 -3.43 0.81
N PRO A 272 31.43 -2.58 0.78
CA PRO A 272 30.21 -2.87 1.53
C PRO A 272 29.54 -4.14 1.00
N ASP A 273 29.22 -5.05 1.89
CA ASP A 273 28.38 -6.22 1.63
C ASP A 273 27.12 -6.09 2.49
N PHE A 274 25.97 -5.95 1.84
CA PHE A 274 24.68 -5.77 2.49
C PHE A 274 23.73 -6.85 2.02
N MET A 275 23.09 -7.52 2.98
CA MET A 275 21.95 -8.39 2.74
C MET A 275 20.79 -7.82 3.53
N VAL A 276 19.68 -7.53 2.84
CA VAL A 276 18.46 -7.07 3.51
C VAL A 276 17.49 -8.25 3.56
N ASP A 277 17.29 -8.78 4.76
CA ASP A 277 16.28 -9.81 5.01
C ASP A 277 15.02 -9.17 5.61
N ILE A 278 13.86 -9.44 4.99
CA ILE A 278 12.56 -9.01 5.49
C ILE A 278 11.76 -10.26 5.79
N ASN A 279 11.35 -10.40 7.05
CA ASN A 279 10.49 -11.50 7.45
C ASN A 279 9.14 -11.41 6.71
N THR A 280 8.90 -12.37 5.82
CA THR A 280 7.66 -12.52 5.04
C THR A 280 6.74 -13.62 5.58
N ASP A 281 6.99 -14.18 6.75
CA ASP A 281 6.13 -15.21 7.38
C ASP A 281 4.84 -14.59 7.93
N TYR A 282 3.95 -14.17 7.04
CA TYR A 282 2.65 -13.61 7.41
C TYR A 282 1.66 -14.72 7.76
N GLY A 283 0.94 -14.58 8.87
CA GLY A 283 -0.24 -15.40 9.16
C GLY A 283 0.03 -16.81 9.69
N ILE A 284 1.26 -17.12 10.13
CA ILE A 284 1.51 -18.35 10.90
C ILE A 284 1.00 -18.13 12.32
N THR A 285 -0.30 -18.30 12.53
CA THR A 285 -0.87 -18.33 13.88
C THR A 285 -0.57 -19.67 14.50
N SER A 286 0.24 -19.67 15.56
CA SER A 286 0.51 -20.88 16.33
C SER A 286 -0.73 -21.30 17.12
N ASN A 287 -1.38 -22.39 16.71
CA ASN A 287 -2.33 -23.08 17.58
C ASN A 287 -1.52 -23.84 18.67
N PRO A 288 -1.88 -23.75 19.97
CA PRO A 288 -1.28 -24.56 21.04
C PRO A 288 -1.17 -26.07 20.72
N GLU A 289 -2.12 -26.62 19.96
CA GLU A 289 -2.11 -28.02 19.53
C GLU A 289 -0.94 -28.34 18.58
N GLU A 290 -0.63 -27.45 17.63
CA GLU A 290 0.49 -27.62 16.70
C GLU A 290 1.84 -27.46 17.38
N LEU A 291 1.95 -26.53 18.34
CA LEU A 291 3.17 -26.38 19.14
C LEU A 291 3.46 -27.63 19.97
N THR A 292 2.40 -28.23 20.52
CA THR A 292 2.50 -29.50 21.27
C THR A 292 2.92 -30.65 20.35
N ALA A 293 2.38 -30.72 19.13
CA ALA A 293 2.77 -31.72 18.14
C ALA A 293 4.24 -31.58 17.72
N LEU A 294 4.73 -30.35 17.50
CA LEU A 294 6.15 -30.10 17.19
C LEU A 294 7.08 -30.49 18.35
N ALA A 295 6.71 -30.14 19.58
CA ALA A 295 7.46 -30.55 20.76
C ALA A 295 7.53 -32.08 20.89
N ASN A 296 6.41 -32.77 20.65
CA ASN A 296 6.36 -34.24 20.66
C ASN A 296 7.20 -34.86 19.54
N ALA A 297 7.13 -34.34 18.31
CA ALA A 297 7.97 -34.82 17.20
C ALA A 297 9.47 -34.65 17.51
N ARG A 298 9.85 -33.56 18.20
CA ARG A 298 11.21 -33.38 18.71
C ARG A 298 11.58 -34.39 19.80
N THR A 299 10.67 -34.66 20.75
CA THR A 299 10.89 -35.65 21.81
C THR A 299 11.00 -37.08 21.27
N MET A 300 10.23 -37.42 20.24
CA MET A 300 10.26 -38.73 19.57
C MET A 300 11.51 -38.91 18.68
N GLY A 301 12.22 -37.83 18.37
CA GLY A 301 13.43 -37.85 17.54
C GLY A 301 13.16 -37.71 16.03
N ASP A 302 11.91 -37.47 15.63
CA ASP A 302 11.51 -37.28 14.23
C ASP A 302 11.88 -35.89 13.69
N LEU A 303 12.17 -34.93 14.59
CA LEU A 303 12.58 -33.57 14.26
C LEU A 303 13.92 -33.21 14.90
N SER A 304 14.84 -32.63 14.12
CA SER A 304 16.12 -32.15 14.64
C SER A 304 15.91 -30.95 15.57
N ARG A 305 16.91 -30.65 16.42
CA ARG A 305 16.85 -29.46 17.28
C ARG A 305 16.83 -28.17 16.46
N GLU A 306 17.62 -28.16 15.39
CA GLU A 306 17.76 -27.02 14.50
C GLU A 306 16.44 -26.71 13.80
N ASP A 307 15.84 -27.72 13.17
CA ASP A 307 14.54 -27.58 12.48
C ASP A 307 13.43 -27.15 13.44
N TYR A 308 13.42 -27.68 14.67
CA TYR A 308 12.48 -27.27 15.70
C TYR A 308 12.60 -25.78 16.06
N LEU A 309 13.83 -25.29 16.27
CA LEU A 309 14.07 -23.89 16.61
C LEU A 309 13.78 -22.96 15.42
N GLN A 310 14.08 -23.38 14.19
CA GLN A 310 13.69 -22.65 12.98
C GLN A 310 12.18 -22.54 12.86
N GLU A 311 11.44 -23.62 13.06
CA GLU A 311 9.97 -23.60 13.04
C GLU A 311 9.39 -22.71 14.15
N MET A 312 9.98 -22.71 15.35
CA MET A 312 9.56 -21.83 16.44
C MET A 312 9.84 -20.34 16.13
N LYS A 313 10.93 -20.03 15.43
CA LYS A 313 11.25 -18.68 14.96
C LYS A 313 10.27 -18.23 13.87
N ARG A 314 10.05 -19.10 12.88
CA ARG A 314 9.11 -18.89 11.76
C ARG A 314 7.67 -18.64 12.25
N ARG A 315 7.29 -19.30 13.32
CA ARG A 315 5.98 -19.16 14.00
C ARG A 315 5.86 -17.93 14.92
N GLY A 316 6.89 -17.08 14.98
CA GLY A 316 6.93 -15.88 15.82
C GLY A 316 7.01 -16.14 17.32
N ILE A 317 7.31 -17.39 17.75
CA ILE A 317 7.52 -17.74 19.16
C ILE A 317 8.89 -17.27 19.63
N LEU A 318 9.89 -17.35 18.74
CA LEU A 318 11.22 -16.78 18.96
C LEU A 318 11.34 -15.42 18.25
N ARG A 319 12.14 -14.51 18.82
CA ARG A 319 12.44 -13.19 18.25
C ARG A 319 13.12 -13.31 16.87
N ASN A 320 12.92 -12.33 16.00
CA ASN A 320 13.51 -12.32 14.65
C ASN A 320 15.05 -12.34 14.68
N GLU A 321 15.66 -11.70 15.68
CA GLU A 321 17.13 -11.67 15.87
C GLU A 321 17.67 -12.96 16.50
N PHE A 322 16.83 -13.98 16.72
CA PHE A 322 17.29 -15.25 17.27
C PHE A 322 18.23 -15.94 16.28
N SER A 323 19.47 -16.14 16.71
CA SER A 323 20.52 -16.87 16.01
C SER A 323 20.65 -18.26 16.61
N LEU A 324 20.64 -19.29 15.76
CA LEU A 324 20.85 -20.68 16.17
C LEU A 324 22.26 -20.87 16.74
N ALA A 325 23.27 -20.27 16.10
CA ALA A 325 24.66 -20.33 16.53
C ALA A 325 24.84 -19.73 17.94
N ASP A 326 24.35 -18.51 18.16
CA ASP A 326 24.43 -17.84 19.46
C ASP A 326 23.72 -18.64 20.56
N ASN A 327 22.62 -19.31 20.21
CA ASN A 327 21.89 -20.15 21.15
C ASN A 327 22.70 -21.40 21.51
N GLU A 328 23.30 -22.09 20.55
CA GLU A 328 24.19 -23.23 20.80
C GLU A 328 25.39 -22.86 21.68
N ASP A 329 26.02 -21.71 21.41
CA ASP A 329 27.13 -21.21 22.23
C ASP A 329 26.69 -20.98 23.69
N ARG A 330 25.52 -20.38 23.91
CA ARG A 330 24.96 -20.17 25.25
C ARG A 330 24.65 -21.48 25.95
N LEU A 331 24.06 -22.44 25.25
CA LEU A 331 23.75 -23.76 25.79
C LEU A 331 25.00 -24.54 26.15
N SER A 332 26.06 -24.43 25.34
CA SER A 332 27.36 -25.04 25.67
C SER A 332 27.97 -24.45 26.94
N THR A 333 27.73 -23.16 27.19
CA THR A 333 28.19 -22.45 28.41
C THR A 333 27.35 -22.81 29.64
N GLU A 334 26.04 -23.05 29.47
CA GLU A 334 25.12 -23.48 30.53
C GLU A 334 25.28 -24.96 30.94
N MET A 335 25.87 -25.78 30.06
CA MET A 335 26.12 -27.22 30.28
C MET A 335 27.48 -27.53 30.93
N VAL A 336 28.23 -26.50 31.33
CA VAL A 336 29.44 -26.59 32.18
C VAL A 336 29.08 -26.32 33.64
#